data_AF-C0BQE9-F1
#
_entry.id   AF-C0BQE9-F1
#
_cell.length_a   1.000
_cell.length_b   1.000
_cell.length_c   1.000
_cell.angle_alpha   90.00
_cell.angle_beta   90.00
_cell.angle_gamma   90.00
#
_symmetry.space_group_name_H-M   'P 1'
#
loop_
_entity.id
_entity.type
_entity.pdbx_description
1 polymer ?
#
loop_
_entity_poly.entity_id
_entity_poly.type
_entity_poly.pdbx_seq_one_letter_code
_entity_poly.pdbx_strand_id
1 'polypeptide(L)' 'MLGGEGATHAWVEVYHNERWIGFDLTHNRMVDDNYITIAHGRNYRDCMLDIGIFSGCNVQQHQWVNASVHEQEL' A
#
# COMPACT_ATOMS: atom_id res chain seq x y z
N MET A 1 4.79 -11.11 -14.18
CA MET A 1 3.92 -9.95 -13.89
C MET A 1 3.27 -10.20 -12.54
N LEU A 2 3.64 -9.44 -11.51
CA LEU A 2 2.87 -9.39 -10.26
C LEU A 2 1.61 -8.57 -10.56
N GLY A 3 0.45 -9.22 -10.60
CA GLY A 3 -0.84 -8.56 -10.76
C GLY A 3 -1.37 -8.15 -9.40
N GLY A 4 -1.52 -6.86 -9.15
CA GLY A 4 -2.15 -6.37 -7.92
C GLY A 4 -3.66 -6.63 -7.90
N GLU A 5 -4.26 -6.65 -6.71
CA GLU A 5 -5.70 -6.92 -6.51
C GLU A 5 -6.63 -5.79 -7.01
N GLY A 6 -6.08 -4.73 -7.61
CA GLY A 6 -6.84 -3.56 -8.07
C GLY A 6 -7.17 -2.56 -6.96
N ALA A 7 -6.69 -2.81 -5.74
CA ALA A 7 -6.79 -1.92 -4.59
C ALA A 7 -5.42 -1.78 -3.90
N THR A 8 -5.26 -0.70 -3.13
CA THR A 8 -4.11 -0.54 -2.23
C THR A 8 -4.34 -1.30 -0.93
N HIS A 9 -3.28 -1.93 -0.42
CA HIS A 9 -3.29 -2.60 0.88
C HIS A 9 -2.41 -1.87 1.89
N ALA A 10 -2.64 -2.09 3.18
CA ALA A 10 -1.85 -1.52 4.26
C ALA A 10 -1.47 -2.59 5.29
N TRP A 11 -0.26 -2.47 5.83
CA TRP A 11 0.26 -3.32 6.90
C TRP A 11 0.97 -2.46 7.96
N VAL A 12 1.45 -3.11 9.02
CA VAL A 12 2.27 -2.46 10.06
C VAL A 12 3.67 -3.04 10.06
N GLU A 13 4.66 -2.22 10.38
CA GLU A 13 6.05 -2.66 10.50
C GLU A 13 6.58 -2.42 11.92
N VAL A 14 7.42 -3.34 12.38
CA VAL A 14 8.13 -3.21 13.65
C VAL A 14 9.62 -3.16 13.38
N TYR A 15 10.29 -2.16 13.94
CA TYR A 15 11.75 -2.08 13.89
C TYR A 15 12.36 -3.03 14.94
N HIS A 16 13.12 -4.01 14.47
CA HIS A 16 13.78 -4.99 15.35
C HIS A 16 15.06 -5.51 14.69
N ASN A 17 16.15 -5.60 15.47
CA ASN A 17 17.47 -6.02 15.00
C ASN A 17 17.91 -5.29 13.72
N GLU A 18 17.89 -3.96 13.78
CA GLU A 18 18.35 -3.05 12.71
C GLU A 18 17.55 -3.10 11.40
N ARG A 19 16.38 -3.73 11.38
CA ARG A 19 15.52 -3.83 10.19
C ARG A 19 14.05 -3.58 10.52
N TRP A 20 13.31 -3.14 9.52
CA TRP A 20 11.85 -3.12 9.54
C TRP A 20 11.31 -4.51 9.18
N ILE A 21 10.35 -4.98 9.97
CA ILE A 21 9.70 -6.27 9.79
C ILE A 21 8.21 -6.03 9.60
N GLY A 22 7.68 -6.33 8.41
CA GLY A 22 6.28 -6.11 8.05
C GLY A 22 5.35 -7.26 8.45
N PHE A 23 4.18 -6.90 8.99
CA PHE A 23 3.12 -7.81 9.43
C PHE A 23 1.79 -7.44 8.79
N ASP A 24 1.26 -8.36 7.98
CA ASP A 24 -0.09 -8.27 7.43
C ASP A 24 -1.07 -9.04 8.32
N LEU A 25 -1.63 -8.31 9.30
CA LEU A 25 -2.58 -8.87 10.25
C LEU A 25 -3.92 -9.27 9.61
N THR A 26 -4.30 -8.63 8.49
CA THR A 26 -5.57 -8.92 7.80
C THR A 26 -5.53 -10.28 7.11
N HIS A 27 -4.34 -10.71 6.70
CA HIS A 27 -4.11 -11.98 6.05
C HIS A 27 -3.33 -12.99 6.90
N ASN A 28 -3.08 -12.67 8.18
CA ASN A 28 -2.33 -13.50 9.14
C ASN A 28 -0.98 -14.00 8.58
N ARG A 29 -0.22 -13.10 7.95
CA ARG A 29 1.07 -13.45 7.33
C ARG A 29 2.11 -12.34 7.50
N MET A 30 3.37 -12.70 7.27
CA MET A 30 4.46 -11.72 7.14
C MET A 30 4.41 -11.08 5.75
N VAL A 31 4.87 -9.84 5.66
CA VAL A 31 5.06 -9.17 4.37
C VAL A 31 6.29 -9.76 3.67
N ASP A 32 6.15 -10.03 2.38
CA ASP A 32 7.18 -10.60 1.50
C ASP A 32 7.23 -9.85 0.16
N ASP A 33 7.98 -10.38 -0.81
CA ASP A 33 8.21 -9.75 -2.11
C ASP A 33 6.96 -9.68 -3.02
N ASN A 34 5.81 -10.19 -2.58
CA ASN A 34 4.54 -10.03 -3.29
C ASN A 34 3.89 -8.65 -3.04
N TYR A 35 4.42 -7.86 -2.11
CA TYR A 35 3.94 -6.52 -1.79
C TYR A 35 4.86 -5.46 -2.40
N ILE A 36 4.26 -4.37 -2.90
CA ILE A 36 5.00 -3.21 -3.40
C ILE A 36 4.72 -2.04 -2.47
N THR A 37 5.75 -1.56 -1.78
CA THR A 37 5.63 -0.41 -0.88
C THR A 37 5.61 0.89 -1.68
N ILE A 38 4.52 1.65 -1.58
CA ILE A 38 4.38 2.98 -2.21
C ILE A 38 4.42 4.14 -1.20
N ALA A 39 4.24 3.87 0.09
CA ALA A 39 4.35 4.84 1.18
C ALA A 39 4.72 4.13 2.50
N HIS A 40 5.41 4.84 3.40
CA HIS A 40 5.73 4.38 4.75
C HIS A 40 5.73 5.58 5.71
N GLY A 41 5.11 5.42 6.88
CA GLY A 41 5.03 6.46 7.89
C GLY A 41 4.38 6.00 9.19
N ARG A 42 4.21 6.92 10.14
CA ARG A 42 3.81 6.59 11.52
C ARG A 42 2.32 6.28 11.66
N ASN A 43 1.50 6.83 10.77
CA ASN A 43 0.06 6.62 10.74
C ASN A 43 -0.49 6.98 9.36
N TYR A 44 -1.81 6.82 9.20
CA TYR A 44 -2.53 7.11 7.97
C TYR A 44 -2.16 8.46 7.34
N ARG A 45 -1.92 9.53 8.12
CA ARG A 45 -1.59 10.86 7.57
C ARG A 45 -0.30 10.89 6.77
N ASP A 46 0.65 10.04 7.11
CA ASP A 46 1.93 9.94 6.42
C ASP A 46 1.83 9.04 5.17
N CYS A 47 0.69 8.36 4.96
CA CYS A 47 0.46 7.37 3.90
C CYS A 47 -0.89 7.57 3.19
N MET A 48 -1.47 8.78 3.24
CA MET A 48 -2.75 9.06 2.60
C MET A 48 -2.62 8.99 1.08
N LEU A 49 -3.52 8.23 0.44
CA LEU A 49 -3.62 8.18 -1.02
C LEU A 49 -4.47 9.33 -1.55
N ASP A 50 -5.62 9.57 -0.92
CA ASP A 50 -6.52 10.68 -1.21
C ASP A 50 -6.69 11.54 0.05
N ILE A 51 -6.58 12.86 -0.09
CA ILE A 51 -6.83 13.84 0.98
C ILE A 51 -7.68 14.99 0.43
N GLY A 52 -8.71 15.39 1.17
CA GLY A 52 -9.54 16.54 0.80
C GLY A 52 -10.97 16.46 1.31
N ILE A 53 -11.81 17.36 0.81
CA ILE A 53 -13.25 17.41 1.09
C ILE A 53 -13.99 17.26 -0.23
N PHE A 54 -14.85 16.25 -0.31
CA PHE A 54 -15.81 16.05 -1.39
C PHE A 54 -17.15 16.66 -0.96
N SER A 55 -17.64 17.69 -1.65
CA SER A 55 -18.86 18.43 -1.27
C SER A 55 -19.74 18.76 -2.47
N GLY A 56 -21.07 18.74 -2.28
CA GLY A 56 -22.09 18.94 -3.32
C GLY A 56 -23.10 17.79 -3.39
N CYS A 57 -24.11 17.90 -4.25
CA CYS A 57 -25.05 16.81 -4.52
C CYS A 57 -24.43 15.79 -5.49
N ASN A 58 -24.64 14.49 -5.26
CA ASN A 58 -24.16 13.39 -6.12
C ASN A 58 -22.62 13.32 -6.33
N VAL A 59 -21.83 13.59 -5.29
CA VAL A 59 -20.38 13.38 -5.39
C VAL A 59 -20.06 11.88 -5.44
N GLN A 60 -19.33 11.47 -6.47
CA GLN A 60 -18.80 10.11 -6.61
C GLN A 60 -17.27 10.15 -6.65
N GLN A 61 -16.63 9.20 -5.98
CA GLN A 61 -15.19 8.97 -6.03
C GLN A 61 -14.97 7.54 -6.52
N HIS A 62 -14.07 7.39 -7.49
CA HIS A 62 -13.67 6.10 -8.04
C HIS A 62 -12.15 6.05 -8.09
N GLN A 63 -11.59 5.03 -7.43
CA GLN A 63 -10.15 4.80 -7.41
C GLN A 63 -9.84 3.52 -8.19
N TRP A 64 -8.84 3.61 -9.07
CA TRP A 64 -8.31 2.47 -9.79
C TRP A 64 -6.80 2.41 -9.60
N VAL A 65 -6.30 1.23 -9.28
CA VAL A 65 -4.89 1.00 -8.96
C VAL A 65 -4.34 -0.08 -9.89
N ASN A 66 -3.19 0.19 -10.51
CA ASN A 66 -2.44 -0.76 -11.30
C ASN A 66 -0.95 -0.63 -10.98
N ALA A 67 -0.31 -1.74 -10.65
CA ALA A 67 1.12 -1.83 -10.41
C ALA A 67 1.72 -2.91 -11.32
N SER A 68 2.89 -2.63 -11.88
CA SER A 68 3.63 -3.57 -12.72
C SER A 68 5.12 -3.51 -12.39
N VAL A 69 5.76 -4.67 -12.35
CA VAL A 69 7.19 -4.83 -12.09
C VAL A 69 7.82 -5.48 -13.32
N HIS A 70 8.91 -4.87 -13.81
CA HIS A 70 9.68 -5.36 -14.95
C HIS A 70 11.13 -5.52 -14.52
N GLU A 71 11.73 -6.66 -14.86
CA GLU A 71 13.15 -6.86 -14.72
C GLU A 71 13.86 -6.17 -15.89
N GLN A 72 14.91 -5.42 -15.61
CA GLN A 72 15.74 -4.80 -16.63
C GLN A 72 16.97 -5.69 -16.83
N GLU A 73 17.02 -6.41 -17.95
CA GLU A 73 18.23 -7.12 -18.38
C GLU A 73 19.33 -6.09 -18.70
N LEU A 74 20.53 -6.32 -18.15
CA LEU A 74 21.74 -5.52 -18.41
C LEU A 74 22.42 -5.93 -19.71
#